data_AF-A0A944W3M8-F1
#
_entry.id   AF-A0A944W3M8-F1
#
_cell.length_a   1.000
_cell.length_b   1.000
_cell.length_c   1.000
_cell.angle_alpha   90.00
_cell.angle_beta   90.00
_cell.angle_gamma   90.00
#
_symmetry.space_group_name_H-M   'P 1'
#
loop_
_entity.id
_entity.type
_entity.pdbx_description
1 polymer ?
#
loop_
_entity_poly.entity_id
_entity_poly.type
_entity_poly.pdbx_seq_one_letter_code
_entity_poly.pdbx_strand_id
1 'polypeptide(L)'
;RDELECEVTVGGKILSDKAVSAPGHASRISYLTVETARALEEAATEHVDYVGISYIRSAADVRLVRDFFAARDFHPQLIAKIELAEAMEDLNAIIDASDGVMVARGDLGVELPVALVPGSQKKIIRRANHVGKVVITATQMMESMIKSPVPTRAEVTDIANAILDGTDAIMLSGETSMGEFPIEATSTMAEGALEAEKLLDREEIANRRRKGAQGLDSAIADAAVSTADRVDAKVILAFTESGSTAERVAGFRPGVPVVVITPDTAVGRGLALRWGVIVITAPRPNSIDEMFSQGSQVALDSGLAKLRERAVAVIGVPIGVHGSTNLLRVIDLPEPAQAN
;
A
#
# COMPACT_ATOMS: atom_id res chain seq x y z
N ARG A 1 9.81 -41.50 12.18
CA ARG A 1 10.34 -41.95 10.89
C ARG A 1 11.02 -40.73 10.31
N ASP A 2 12.32 -40.84 10.04
CA ASP A 2 13.14 -39.69 9.63
C ASP A 2 13.33 -39.65 8.10
N GLU A 3 12.61 -40.52 7.39
CA GLU A 3 12.62 -40.67 5.94
C GLU A 3 11.17 -40.72 5.44
N LEU A 4 10.94 -40.10 4.28
CA LEU A 4 9.68 -40.10 3.55
C LEU A 4 9.92 -40.78 2.19
N GLU A 5 9.21 -41.86 1.91
CA GLU A 5 9.24 -42.50 0.58
C GLU A 5 8.32 -41.73 -0.38
N CYS A 6 8.88 -41.27 -1.50
CA CYS A 6 8.18 -40.49 -2.52
C CYS A 6 8.39 -41.07 -3.92
N GLU A 7 7.42 -40.83 -4.80
CA GLU A 7 7.54 -41.11 -6.23
C GLU A 7 7.68 -39.80 -7.02
N VAL A 8 8.61 -39.76 -7.97
CA VAL A 8 8.81 -38.59 -8.84
C VAL A 8 7.72 -38.58 -9.92
N THR A 9 6.78 -37.64 -9.83
CA THR A 9 5.72 -37.46 -10.82
C THR A 9 6.16 -36.57 -11.99
N VAL A 10 6.97 -35.55 -11.72
CA VAL A 10 7.56 -34.65 -12.72
C VAL A 10 9.06 -34.52 -12.44
N GLY A 11 9.88 -35.02 -13.37
CA GLY A 11 11.34 -34.99 -13.25
C GLY A 11 11.94 -33.63 -13.58
N GLY A 12 13.17 -33.40 -13.11
CA GLY A 12 13.93 -32.18 -13.40
C GLY A 12 15.27 -32.14 -12.66
N LYS A 13 16.09 -31.12 -12.95
CA LYS A 13 17.35 -30.88 -12.24
C LYS A 13 17.06 -30.18 -10.92
N ILE A 14 17.43 -30.81 -9.80
CA ILE A 14 17.41 -30.18 -8.47
C ILE A 14 18.84 -29.69 -8.17
N LEU A 15 18.94 -28.46 -7.67
CA LEU A 15 20.20 -27.88 -7.20
C LEU A 15 20.20 -27.85 -5.66
N SER A 16 21.34 -27.54 -5.04
CA SER A 16 21.42 -27.30 -3.60
C SER A 16 20.50 -26.14 -3.17
N ASP A 17 20.04 -26.19 -1.93
CA ASP A 17 19.26 -25.14 -1.25
C ASP A 17 17.98 -24.73 -1.99
N LYS A 18 17.35 -25.69 -2.66
CA LYS A 18 16.03 -25.47 -3.28
C LYS A 18 14.92 -25.64 -2.25
N ALA A 19 13.95 -24.73 -2.31
CA ALA A 19 12.78 -24.75 -1.45
C ALA A 19 11.98 -26.04 -1.66
N VAL A 20 11.46 -26.57 -0.56
CA VAL A 20 10.55 -27.70 -0.53
C VAL A 20 9.20 -27.18 -0.07
N SER A 21 8.17 -27.31 -0.91
CA SER A 21 6.77 -27.06 -0.52
C SER A 21 6.03 -28.40 -0.43
N ALA A 22 5.08 -28.46 0.50
CA ALA A 22 4.15 -29.57 0.67
C ALA A 22 2.71 -29.02 0.68
N PRO A 23 2.15 -28.68 -0.49
CA PRO A 23 0.85 -28.01 -0.57
C PRO A 23 -0.25 -28.81 0.13
N GLY A 24 -1.13 -28.09 0.85
CA GLY A 24 -2.24 -28.68 1.59
C GLY A 24 -1.88 -29.32 2.93
N HIS A 25 -0.62 -29.23 3.38
CA HIS A 25 -0.20 -29.66 4.70
C HIS A 25 0.24 -28.47 5.56
N ALA A 26 -0.48 -28.22 6.66
CA ALA A 26 -0.13 -27.16 7.60
C ALA A 26 1.24 -27.41 8.23
N SER A 27 2.15 -26.44 8.09
CA SER A 27 3.45 -26.49 8.74
C SER A 27 3.29 -26.40 10.25
N ARG A 28 3.94 -27.31 10.98
CA ARG A 28 3.99 -27.30 12.46
C ARG A 28 5.17 -26.49 13.01
N ILE A 29 5.94 -25.85 12.13
CA ILE A 29 7.09 -25.03 12.51
C ILE A 29 6.56 -23.75 13.18
N SER A 30 7.15 -23.38 14.32
CA SER A 30 6.88 -22.09 14.96
C SER A 30 7.17 -20.96 13.97
N TYR A 31 6.30 -19.95 13.92
CA TYR A 31 6.53 -18.80 13.04
C TYR A 31 7.84 -18.07 13.40
N LEU A 32 8.07 -17.86 14.70
CA LEU A 32 9.31 -17.31 15.22
C LEU A 32 10.36 -18.41 15.35
N THR A 33 10.98 -18.78 14.22
CA THR A 33 12.23 -19.55 14.23
C THR A 33 13.39 -18.67 14.70
N VAL A 34 14.56 -19.28 14.94
CA VAL A 34 15.78 -18.54 15.31
C VAL A 34 16.18 -17.56 14.19
N GLU A 35 16.05 -17.99 12.94
CA GLU A 35 16.36 -17.19 11.76
C GLU A 35 15.38 -16.03 11.60
N THR A 36 14.07 -16.29 11.76
CA THR A 36 13.05 -15.24 11.73
C THR A 36 13.30 -14.22 12.83
N ALA A 37 13.53 -14.65 14.08
CA ALA A 37 13.79 -13.75 15.20
C ALA A 37 15.03 -12.88 14.97
N ARG A 38 16.09 -13.45 14.38
CA ARG A 38 17.30 -12.68 14.02
C ARG A 38 17.01 -11.63 12.95
N ALA A 39 16.28 -11.99 11.88
CA ALA A 39 15.93 -11.04 10.83
C ALA A 39 15.03 -9.90 11.35
N LEU A 40 14.11 -10.20 12.28
CA LEU A 40 13.29 -9.17 12.93
C LEU A 40 14.13 -8.27 13.84
N GLU A 41 15.15 -8.80 14.52
CA GLU A 41 16.09 -7.98 15.31
C GLU A 41 16.90 -7.01 14.43
N GLU A 42 17.38 -7.50 13.28
CA GLU A 42 18.07 -6.67 12.29
C GLU A 42 17.14 -5.56 11.77
N ALA A 43 15.89 -5.90 11.42
CA ALA A 43 14.90 -4.91 10.99
C ALA A 43 14.61 -3.84 12.06
N ALA A 44 14.59 -4.21 13.34
CA ALA A 44 14.43 -3.28 14.45
C ALA A 44 15.64 -2.35 14.60
N THR A 45 16.84 -2.89 14.43
CA THR A 45 18.11 -2.14 14.52
C THR A 45 18.22 -1.11 13.39
N GLU A 46 17.77 -1.45 12.19
CA GLU A 46 17.81 -0.56 11.01
C GLU A 46 16.64 0.44 10.97
N HIS A 47 15.71 0.40 11.93
CA HIS A 47 14.54 1.28 12.00
C HIS A 47 13.72 1.34 10.69
N VAL A 48 13.50 0.19 10.06
CA VAL A 48 12.77 0.10 8.78
C VAL A 48 11.31 0.53 8.92
N ASP A 49 10.76 1.17 7.88
CA ASP A 49 9.37 1.64 7.95
C ASP A 49 8.34 0.51 7.74
N TYR A 50 8.68 -0.50 6.94
CA TYR A 50 7.81 -1.64 6.61
C TYR A 50 8.56 -2.97 6.79
N VAL A 51 7.84 -3.98 7.30
CA VAL A 51 8.34 -5.36 7.42
C VAL A 51 7.37 -6.31 6.71
N GLY A 52 7.86 -6.94 5.65
CA GLY A 52 7.14 -8.01 4.96
C GLY A 52 7.26 -9.32 5.73
N ILE A 53 6.13 -9.82 6.27
CA ILE A 53 6.08 -11.06 7.05
C ILE A 53 5.62 -12.21 6.15
N SER A 54 6.53 -13.14 5.88
CA SER A 54 6.36 -14.25 4.92
C SER A 54 5.73 -15.47 5.58
N TYR A 55 5.01 -16.28 4.82
CA TYR A 55 4.38 -17.54 5.23
C TYR A 55 3.45 -17.37 6.43
N ILE A 56 2.73 -16.24 6.49
CA ILE A 56 1.69 -16.02 7.49
C ILE A 56 0.54 -16.96 7.23
N ARG A 57 0.10 -17.66 8.29
CA ARG A 57 -0.98 -18.65 8.22
C ARG A 57 -2.24 -18.15 8.90
N SER A 58 -2.07 -17.29 9.90
CA SER A 58 -3.16 -16.81 10.73
C SER A 58 -2.91 -15.41 11.29
N ALA A 59 -3.97 -14.79 11.79
CA ALA A 59 -3.86 -13.54 12.55
C ALA A 59 -2.95 -13.65 13.80
N ALA A 60 -2.77 -14.87 14.34
CA ALA A 60 -1.89 -15.09 15.48
C ALA A 60 -0.41 -14.94 15.10
N ASP A 61 0.00 -15.39 13.91
CA ASP A 61 1.38 -15.21 13.43
C ASP A 61 1.71 -13.71 13.28
N VAL A 62 0.76 -12.91 12.78
CA VAL A 62 0.91 -11.45 12.67
C VAL A 62 1.08 -10.80 14.05
N ARG A 63 0.25 -11.20 15.04
CA ARG A 63 0.35 -10.69 16.41
C ARG A 63 1.66 -11.07 17.08
N LEU A 64 2.19 -12.28 16.84
CA LEU A 64 3.50 -12.69 17.36
C LEU A 64 4.62 -11.74 16.89
N VAL A 65 4.62 -11.34 15.62
CA VAL A 65 5.60 -10.37 15.10
C VAL A 65 5.36 -8.98 15.69
N ARG A 66 4.10 -8.56 15.82
CA ARG A 66 3.74 -7.27 16.43
C ARG A 66 4.23 -7.19 17.88
N ASP A 67 4.00 -8.22 18.67
CA ASP A 67 4.44 -8.31 20.06
C ASP A 67 5.97 -8.36 20.17
N PHE A 68 6.65 -9.03 19.23
CA PHE A 68 8.11 -9.05 19.15
C PHE A 68 8.70 -7.64 19.02
N PHE A 69 8.15 -6.81 18.13
CA PHE A 69 8.60 -5.43 17.96
C PHE A 69 8.16 -4.51 19.10
N ALA A 70 6.93 -4.69 19.62
CA ALA A 70 6.42 -3.92 20.76
C ALA A 70 7.27 -4.11 22.02
N ALA A 71 7.81 -5.31 22.25
CA ALA A 71 8.75 -5.58 23.34
C ALA A 71 10.07 -4.78 23.25
N ARG A 72 10.34 -4.14 22.10
CA ARG A 72 11.53 -3.33 21.79
C ARG A 72 11.21 -1.86 21.56
N ASP A 73 9.98 -1.41 21.88
CA ASP A 73 9.51 -0.04 21.63
C ASP A 73 9.67 0.38 20.15
N PHE A 74 9.47 -0.58 19.23
CA PHE A 74 9.53 -0.36 17.80
C PHE A 74 8.22 -0.81 17.15
N HIS A 75 7.71 -0.04 16.18
CA HIS A 75 6.39 -0.24 15.61
C HIS A 75 6.38 -0.02 14.09
N PRO A 76 7.05 -0.90 13.32
CA PRO A 76 7.03 -0.82 11.86
C PRO A 76 5.66 -1.24 11.31
N GLN A 77 5.37 -0.85 10.07
CA GLN A 77 4.18 -1.31 9.36
C GLN A 77 4.35 -2.78 8.96
N LEU A 78 3.46 -3.66 9.43
CA LEU A 78 3.51 -5.09 9.12
C LEU A 78 2.70 -5.40 7.86
N ILE A 79 3.38 -5.87 6.81
CA ILE A 79 2.78 -6.29 5.54
C ILE A 79 2.72 -7.82 5.50
N ALA A 80 1.52 -8.40 5.69
CA ALA A 80 1.36 -9.85 5.60
C ALA A 80 1.37 -10.34 4.16
N LYS A 81 2.32 -11.23 3.84
CA LYS A 81 2.41 -11.85 2.52
C LYS A 81 1.46 -13.04 2.46
N ILE A 82 0.48 -12.96 1.58
CA ILE A 82 -0.52 -14.01 1.36
C ILE A 82 0.04 -14.99 0.33
N GLU A 83 0.68 -16.02 0.85
CA GLU A 83 1.45 -17.02 0.08
C GLU A 83 0.85 -18.43 0.18
N LEU A 84 0.07 -18.68 1.23
CA LEU A 84 -0.40 -20.02 1.59
C LEU A 84 -1.90 -20.19 1.35
N ALA A 85 -2.31 -21.40 1.00
CA ALA A 85 -3.73 -21.75 0.88
C ALA A 85 -4.49 -21.52 2.20
N GLU A 86 -3.89 -21.88 3.35
CA GLU A 86 -4.49 -21.66 4.67
C GLU A 86 -4.67 -20.16 5.01
N ALA A 87 -3.77 -19.29 4.53
CA ALA A 87 -3.91 -17.84 4.69
C ALA A 87 -5.15 -17.29 3.95
N MET A 88 -5.58 -17.94 2.87
CA MET A 88 -6.79 -17.57 2.14
C MET A 88 -8.09 -17.94 2.88
N GLU A 89 -8.02 -18.91 3.79
CA GLU A 89 -9.11 -19.31 4.68
C GLU A 89 -9.26 -18.31 5.84
N ASP A 90 -8.15 -17.86 6.45
CA ASP A 90 -8.12 -16.86 7.53
C ASP A 90 -7.91 -15.40 7.04
N LEU A 91 -8.12 -15.17 5.75
CA LEU A 91 -7.75 -13.92 5.07
C LEU A 91 -8.26 -12.66 5.78
N ASN A 92 -9.49 -12.67 6.26
CA ASN A 92 -10.09 -11.51 6.92
C ASN A 92 -9.37 -11.18 8.23
N ALA A 93 -9.11 -12.19 9.07
CA ALA A 93 -8.48 -11.97 10.36
C ALA A 93 -7.00 -11.58 10.20
N ILE A 94 -6.31 -12.13 9.21
CA ILE A 94 -4.95 -11.71 8.85
C ILE A 94 -4.94 -10.23 8.47
N ILE A 95 -5.78 -9.83 7.52
CA ILE A 95 -5.88 -8.43 7.07
C ILE A 95 -6.21 -7.49 8.23
N ASP A 96 -7.11 -7.88 9.13
CA ASP A 96 -7.50 -7.06 10.28
C ASP A 96 -6.36 -6.91 11.30
N ALA A 97 -5.50 -7.93 11.44
CA ALA A 97 -4.34 -7.91 12.33
C ALA A 97 -3.08 -7.23 11.73
N SER A 98 -3.02 -7.09 10.41
CA SER A 98 -1.89 -6.49 9.68
C SER A 98 -2.08 -4.99 9.42
N ASP A 99 -1.01 -4.30 9.04
CA ASP A 99 -1.08 -2.89 8.61
C ASP A 99 -1.27 -2.77 7.09
N GLY A 100 -0.82 -3.79 6.35
CA GLY A 100 -1.14 -4.02 4.95
C GLY A 100 -0.95 -5.49 4.58
N VAL A 101 -1.20 -5.82 3.32
CA VAL A 101 -0.99 -7.16 2.78
C VAL A 101 -0.28 -7.14 1.44
N MET A 102 0.38 -8.23 1.10
CA MET A 102 1.00 -8.45 -0.19
C MET A 102 0.40 -9.70 -0.85
N VAL A 103 -0.04 -9.56 -2.10
CA VAL A 103 -0.43 -10.68 -2.95
C VAL A 103 0.83 -11.25 -3.60
N ALA A 104 1.35 -12.36 -3.04
CA ALA A 104 2.55 -13.02 -3.53
C ALA A 104 2.18 -14.15 -4.51
N ARG A 105 1.99 -13.79 -5.77
CA ARG A 105 1.34 -14.63 -6.79
C ARG A 105 2.15 -15.86 -7.17
N GLY A 106 3.48 -15.75 -7.20
CA GLY A 106 4.39 -16.85 -7.44
C GLY A 106 4.24 -17.93 -6.37
N ASP A 107 4.37 -17.56 -5.09
CA ASP A 107 4.23 -18.49 -3.96
C ASP A 107 2.80 -19.05 -3.85
N LEU A 108 1.79 -18.18 -3.99
CA LEU A 108 0.38 -18.60 -3.97
C LEU A 108 0.04 -19.56 -5.12
N GLY A 109 0.70 -19.45 -6.27
CA GLY A 109 0.56 -20.36 -7.41
C GLY A 109 1.24 -21.72 -7.22
N VAL A 110 2.12 -21.86 -6.22
CA VAL A 110 2.65 -23.18 -5.79
C VAL A 110 1.62 -23.88 -4.89
N GLU A 111 0.92 -23.12 -4.05
CA GLU A 111 -0.03 -23.65 -3.06
C GLU A 111 -1.45 -23.88 -3.62
N LEU A 112 -1.87 -23.08 -4.60
CA LEU A 112 -3.18 -23.18 -5.25
C LEU A 112 -3.05 -23.62 -6.71
N PRO A 113 -4.10 -24.28 -7.28
CA PRO A 113 -4.21 -24.42 -8.71
C PRO A 113 -4.06 -23.04 -9.38
N VAL A 114 -3.13 -22.92 -10.34
CA VAL A 114 -2.77 -21.64 -10.98
C VAL A 114 -3.99 -20.87 -11.53
N ALA A 115 -5.02 -21.58 -11.99
CA ALA A 115 -6.27 -21.00 -12.48
C ALA A 115 -7.08 -20.23 -11.40
N LEU A 116 -6.83 -20.49 -10.12
CA LEU A 116 -7.49 -19.82 -8.99
C LEU A 116 -6.73 -18.57 -8.51
N VAL A 117 -5.48 -18.37 -8.93
CA VAL A 117 -4.64 -17.24 -8.50
C VAL A 117 -5.26 -15.89 -8.88
N PRO A 118 -5.76 -15.67 -10.12
CA PRO A 118 -6.38 -14.39 -10.46
C PRO A 118 -7.62 -14.06 -9.61
N GLY A 119 -8.44 -15.06 -9.29
CA GLY A 119 -9.59 -14.89 -8.40
C GLY A 119 -9.19 -14.56 -6.97
N SER A 120 -8.11 -15.19 -6.49
CA SER A 120 -7.55 -14.99 -5.16
C SER A 120 -6.95 -13.59 -4.98
N GLN A 121 -6.16 -13.12 -5.95
CA GLN A 121 -5.65 -11.74 -6.00
C GLN A 121 -6.79 -10.73 -5.84
N LYS A 122 -7.83 -10.85 -6.67
CA LYS A 122 -9.00 -9.95 -6.63
C LYS A 122 -9.70 -10.00 -5.27
N LYS A 123 -9.78 -11.17 -4.63
CA LYS A 123 -10.37 -11.32 -3.28
C LYS A 123 -9.54 -10.59 -2.22
N ILE A 124 -8.21 -10.75 -2.24
CA ILE A 124 -7.28 -10.11 -1.29
C ILE A 124 -7.34 -8.59 -1.43
N ILE A 125 -7.16 -8.07 -2.66
CA ILE A 125 -7.17 -6.62 -2.94
C ILE A 125 -8.50 -5.99 -2.51
N ARG A 126 -9.64 -6.59 -2.92
CA ARG A 126 -10.96 -6.06 -2.53
C ARG A 126 -11.15 -6.04 -1.02
N ARG A 127 -10.71 -7.08 -0.30
CA ARG A 127 -10.84 -7.11 1.16
C ARG A 127 -9.96 -6.05 1.83
N ALA A 128 -8.70 -5.92 1.40
CA ALA A 128 -7.79 -4.89 1.92
C ALA A 128 -8.35 -3.47 1.70
N ASN A 129 -8.82 -3.18 0.48
CA ASN A 129 -9.44 -1.90 0.14
C ASN A 129 -10.72 -1.63 0.97
N HIS A 130 -11.54 -2.66 1.17
CA HIS A 130 -12.77 -2.53 1.95
C HIS A 130 -12.50 -2.06 3.38
N VAL A 131 -11.44 -2.57 4.03
CA VAL A 131 -11.03 -2.12 5.37
C VAL A 131 -10.01 -0.98 5.37
N GLY A 132 -9.49 -0.59 4.21
CA GLY A 132 -8.57 0.54 4.06
C GLY A 132 -7.12 0.20 4.44
N LYS A 133 -6.73 -1.05 4.27
CA LYS A 133 -5.35 -1.52 4.46
C LYS A 133 -4.59 -1.44 3.14
N VAL A 134 -3.29 -1.13 3.20
CA VAL A 134 -2.44 -1.11 2.00
C VAL A 134 -2.43 -2.51 1.39
N VAL A 135 -2.51 -2.60 0.07
CA VAL A 135 -2.26 -3.84 -0.65
C VAL A 135 -1.22 -3.68 -1.75
N ILE A 136 -0.24 -4.58 -1.74
CA ILE A 136 0.85 -4.66 -2.71
C ILE A 136 0.62 -5.87 -3.61
N THR A 137 0.67 -5.71 -4.92
CA THR A 137 0.69 -6.85 -5.86
C THR A 137 2.13 -7.15 -6.25
N ALA A 138 2.58 -8.38 -6.03
CA ALA A 138 3.97 -8.77 -6.08
C ALA A 138 4.21 -10.04 -6.91
N THR A 139 5.48 -10.23 -7.31
CA THR A 139 6.02 -11.34 -8.13
C THR A 139 5.41 -11.42 -9.53
N GLN A 140 6.11 -12.00 -10.51
CA GLN A 140 5.61 -12.20 -11.88
C GLN A 140 5.05 -10.93 -12.55
N MET A 141 5.56 -9.74 -12.21
CA MET A 141 5.06 -8.49 -12.77
C MET A 141 5.63 -8.25 -14.17
N MET A 142 6.97 -8.21 -14.29
CA MET A 142 7.68 -8.04 -15.57
C MET A 142 8.94 -8.90 -15.60
N GLU A 143 8.81 -10.16 -15.21
CA GLU A 143 9.95 -11.08 -15.05
C GLU A 143 10.81 -11.22 -16.31
N SER A 144 10.22 -11.09 -17.50
CA SER A 144 10.98 -11.08 -18.76
C SER A 144 12.02 -9.94 -18.81
N MET A 145 11.78 -8.83 -18.10
CA MET A 145 12.68 -7.68 -18.06
C MET A 145 13.95 -7.92 -17.24
N ILE A 146 14.09 -9.05 -16.56
CA ILE A 146 15.37 -9.48 -16.00
C ILE A 146 16.43 -9.58 -17.10
N LYS A 147 16.03 -10.00 -18.32
CA LYS A 147 16.93 -10.23 -19.47
C LYS A 147 16.53 -9.49 -20.74
N SER A 148 15.48 -8.67 -20.67
CA SER A 148 14.91 -7.97 -21.82
C SER A 148 14.70 -6.48 -21.48
N PRO A 149 15.02 -5.54 -22.38
CA PRO A 149 14.74 -4.13 -22.14
C PRO A 149 13.25 -3.77 -22.26
N VAL A 150 12.40 -4.69 -22.71
CA VAL A 150 10.96 -4.47 -22.95
C VAL A 150 10.16 -5.66 -22.40
N PRO A 151 9.05 -5.43 -21.69
CA PRO A 151 8.21 -6.52 -21.19
C PRO A 151 7.35 -7.11 -22.31
N THR A 152 6.75 -8.26 -22.03
CA THR A 152 5.74 -8.84 -22.89
C THR A 152 4.40 -8.11 -22.77
N ARG A 153 3.55 -8.23 -23.79
CA ARG A 153 2.17 -7.70 -23.72
C ARG A 153 1.34 -8.32 -22.60
N ALA A 154 1.63 -9.58 -22.24
CA ALA A 154 0.94 -10.27 -21.16
C ALA A 154 1.27 -9.65 -19.80
N GLU A 155 2.55 -9.36 -19.54
CA GLU A 155 3.02 -8.69 -18.31
C GLU A 155 2.44 -7.28 -18.15
N VAL A 156 2.42 -6.49 -19.24
CA VAL A 156 1.80 -5.15 -19.20
C VAL A 156 0.30 -5.24 -18.91
N THR A 157 -0.39 -6.22 -19.51
CA THR A 157 -1.83 -6.47 -19.25
C THR A 157 -2.07 -6.89 -17.80
N ASP A 158 -1.17 -7.68 -17.23
CA ASP A 158 -1.26 -8.17 -15.86
C ASP A 158 -1.04 -7.05 -14.83
N ILE A 159 -0.06 -6.17 -15.03
CA ILE A 159 0.11 -4.94 -14.24
C ILE A 159 -1.14 -4.07 -14.29
N ALA A 160 -1.67 -3.82 -15.49
CA ALA A 160 -2.88 -3.01 -15.64
C ALA A 160 -4.06 -3.62 -14.87
N ASN A 161 -4.22 -4.95 -14.91
CA ASN A 161 -5.27 -5.62 -14.15
C ASN A 161 -5.08 -5.53 -12.63
N ALA A 162 -3.85 -5.59 -12.12
CA ALA A 162 -3.58 -5.39 -10.69
C ALA A 162 -4.01 -4.00 -10.21
N ILE A 163 -3.78 -2.97 -11.04
CA ILE A 163 -4.19 -1.60 -10.79
C ILE A 163 -5.71 -1.46 -10.84
N LEU A 164 -6.36 -2.03 -11.86
CA LEU A 164 -7.82 -2.03 -11.99
C LEU A 164 -8.52 -2.80 -10.86
N ASP A 165 -7.86 -3.82 -10.32
CA ASP A 165 -8.33 -4.52 -9.12
C ASP A 165 -8.28 -3.64 -7.86
N GLY A 166 -7.45 -2.59 -7.88
CA GLY A 166 -7.33 -1.57 -6.87
C GLY A 166 -6.12 -1.71 -5.95
N THR A 167 -5.03 -2.31 -6.42
CA THR A 167 -3.77 -2.39 -5.65
C THR A 167 -3.26 -0.98 -5.29
N ASP A 168 -2.73 -0.78 -4.08
CA ASP A 168 -2.12 0.50 -3.69
C ASP A 168 -0.71 0.65 -4.28
N ALA A 169 0.02 -0.47 -4.37
CA ALA A 169 1.36 -0.52 -4.94
C ALA A 169 1.57 -1.80 -5.78
N ILE A 170 2.55 -1.74 -6.68
CA ILE A 170 3.04 -2.84 -7.50
C ILE A 170 4.55 -3.00 -7.26
N MET A 171 5.03 -4.25 -7.23
CA MET A 171 6.39 -4.56 -6.76
C MET A 171 7.22 -5.30 -7.82
N LEU A 172 8.38 -4.72 -8.18
CA LEU A 172 9.44 -5.39 -8.91
C LEU A 172 10.30 -6.22 -7.95
N SER A 173 10.72 -7.40 -8.40
CA SER A 173 11.53 -8.35 -7.62
C SER A 173 12.89 -8.53 -8.28
N GLY A 174 13.09 -9.61 -9.03
CA GLY A 174 14.34 -9.90 -9.74
C GLY A 174 14.68 -8.85 -10.79
N GLU A 175 13.66 -8.18 -11.35
CA GLU A 175 13.79 -7.16 -12.39
C GLU A 175 14.71 -6.01 -11.96
N THR A 176 14.63 -5.58 -10.70
CA THR A 176 15.45 -4.48 -10.16
C THR A 176 16.59 -4.95 -9.28
N SER A 177 16.45 -6.10 -8.61
CA SER A 177 17.48 -6.58 -7.68
C SER A 177 18.68 -7.22 -8.38
N MET A 178 18.46 -7.93 -9.49
CA MET A 178 19.48 -8.72 -10.19
C MET A 178 19.37 -8.62 -11.73
N GLY A 179 18.41 -7.86 -12.24
CA GLY A 179 18.11 -7.75 -13.68
C GLY A 179 19.11 -6.88 -14.44
N GLU A 180 19.16 -7.08 -15.75
CA GLU A 180 20.03 -6.33 -16.67
C GLU A 180 19.47 -4.93 -17.01
N PHE A 181 18.16 -4.69 -16.77
CA PHE A 181 17.43 -3.47 -17.16
C PHE A 181 16.58 -2.86 -16.01
N PRO A 182 17.17 -2.57 -14.84
CA PRO A 182 16.41 -2.15 -13.65
C PRO A 182 15.73 -0.78 -13.80
N ILE A 183 16.36 0.16 -14.52
CA ILE A 183 15.83 1.51 -14.74
C ILE A 183 14.66 1.46 -15.72
N GLU A 184 14.80 0.68 -16.80
CA GLU A 184 13.79 0.47 -17.82
C GLU A 184 12.59 -0.27 -17.24
N ALA A 185 12.81 -1.29 -16.40
CA ALA A 185 11.73 -1.98 -15.70
C ALA A 185 10.95 -1.01 -14.80
N THR A 186 11.63 -0.16 -14.04
CA THR A 186 10.96 0.83 -13.17
C THR A 186 10.18 1.86 -13.99
N SER A 187 10.79 2.40 -15.05
CA SER A 187 10.16 3.40 -15.92
C SER A 187 8.95 2.83 -16.65
N THR A 188 9.06 1.62 -17.19
CA THR A 188 7.97 0.93 -17.89
C THR A 188 6.81 0.60 -16.95
N MET A 189 7.11 0.21 -15.71
CA MET A 189 6.10 -0.02 -14.68
C MET A 189 5.32 1.26 -14.36
N ALA A 190 6.03 2.39 -14.22
CA ALA A 190 5.42 3.69 -13.97
C ALA A 190 4.55 4.17 -15.14
N GLU A 191 5.03 4.06 -16.38
CA GLU A 191 4.26 4.39 -17.59
C GLU A 191 2.99 3.53 -17.70
N GLY A 192 3.13 2.21 -17.52
CA GLY A 192 2.00 1.28 -17.52
C GLY A 192 0.97 1.61 -16.44
N ALA A 193 1.42 2.04 -15.27
CA ALA A 193 0.54 2.45 -14.18
C ALA A 193 -0.27 3.70 -14.54
N LEU A 194 0.38 4.73 -15.07
CA LEU A 194 -0.28 5.97 -15.50
C LEU A 194 -1.34 5.73 -16.58
N GLU A 195 -1.10 4.80 -17.51
CA GLU A 195 -2.09 4.43 -18.53
C GLU A 195 -3.26 3.64 -17.93
N ALA A 196 -2.99 2.70 -17.02
CA ALA A 196 -4.02 1.91 -16.35
C ALA A 196 -4.93 2.77 -15.45
N GLU A 197 -4.37 3.77 -14.76
CA GLU A 197 -5.13 4.68 -13.89
C GLU A 197 -6.21 5.49 -14.62
N LYS A 198 -6.04 5.74 -15.92
CA LYS A 198 -7.04 6.41 -16.77
C LYS A 198 -8.31 5.58 -16.95
N LEU A 199 -8.22 4.26 -16.74
CA LEU A 199 -9.31 3.30 -16.92
C LEU A 199 -10.05 2.99 -15.61
N LEU A 200 -9.65 3.59 -14.48
CA LEU A 200 -10.28 3.33 -13.18
C LEU A 200 -11.72 3.86 -13.14
N ASP A 201 -12.65 2.99 -12.76
CA ASP A 201 -13.99 3.39 -12.35
C ASP A 201 -13.96 3.89 -10.90
N ARG A 202 -13.58 5.18 -10.75
CA ARG A 202 -13.45 5.82 -9.43
C ARG A 202 -14.78 5.89 -8.68
N GLU A 203 -15.90 6.00 -9.38
CA GLU A 203 -17.22 6.03 -8.74
C GLU A 203 -17.56 4.66 -8.13
N GLU A 204 -17.29 3.57 -8.87
CA GLU A 204 -17.47 2.22 -8.33
C GLU A 204 -16.56 1.98 -7.12
N ILE A 205 -15.29 2.40 -7.19
CA ILE A 205 -14.35 2.24 -6.09
C ILE A 205 -14.81 3.01 -4.85
N ALA A 206 -15.19 4.28 -5.01
CA ALA A 206 -15.72 5.10 -3.91
C ALA A 206 -16.99 4.48 -3.31
N ASN A 207 -17.91 3.97 -4.13
CA ASN A 207 -19.12 3.28 -3.68
C ASN A 207 -18.82 2.01 -2.87
N ARG A 208 -17.82 1.23 -3.27
CA ARG A 208 -17.36 0.06 -2.48
C ARG A 208 -16.76 0.50 -1.15
N ARG A 209 -15.96 1.58 -1.14
CA ARG A 209 -15.37 2.13 0.08
C ARG A 209 -16.43 2.63 1.07
N ARG A 210 -17.46 3.33 0.59
CA ARG A 210 -18.61 3.79 1.41
C ARG A 210 -19.31 2.65 2.17
N LYS A 211 -19.27 1.42 1.67
CA LYS A 211 -19.86 0.26 2.38
C LYS A 211 -19.02 -0.20 3.56
N GLY A 212 -17.70 -0.04 3.50
CA GLY A 212 -16.76 -0.48 4.54
C GLY A 212 -16.29 0.62 5.49
N ALA A 213 -16.34 1.88 5.07
CA ALA A 213 -15.88 3.03 5.84
C ALA A 213 -17.07 3.89 6.27
N GLN A 214 -17.32 3.92 7.58
CA GLN A 214 -18.39 4.70 8.21
C GLN A 214 -17.78 5.66 9.22
N GLY A 215 -18.48 6.75 9.53
CA GLY A 215 -18.05 7.75 10.52
C GLY A 215 -17.86 9.13 9.93
N LEU A 216 -17.72 10.12 10.82
CA LEU A 216 -17.55 11.54 10.46
C LEU A 216 -16.30 11.76 9.60
N ASP A 217 -15.19 11.18 10.03
CA ASP A 217 -13.89 11.22 9.38
C ASP A 217 -13.93 10.65 7.95
N SER A 218 -14.58 9.50 7.77
CA SER A 218 -14.78 8.90 6.46
C SER A 218 -15.72 9.71 5.58
N ALA A 219 -16.79 10.28 6.14
CA ALA A 219 -17.72 11.12 5.40
C ALA A 219 -17.05 12.42 4.89
N ILE A 220 -16.18 13.02 5.71
CA ILE A 220 -15.40 14.19 5.32
C ILE A 220 -14.38 13.84 4.23
N ALA A 221 -13.71 12.68 4.34
CA ALA A 221 -12.80 12.20 3.31
C ALA A 221 -13.51 11.94 1.96
N ASP A 222 -14.66 11.27 1.97
CA ASP A 222 -15.49 11.05 0.77
C ASP A 222 -15.95 12.38 0.16
N ALA A 223 -16.44 13.29 1.00
CA ALA A 223 -16.84 14.63 0.58
C ALA A 223 -15.65 15.41 -0.03
N ALA A 224 -14.44 15.24 0.49
CA ALA A 224 -13.24 15.87 -0.06
C ALA A 224 -12.92 15.38 -1.46
N VAL A 225 -12.95 14.06 -1.68
CA VAL A 225 -12.74 13.47 -2.99
C VAL A 225 -13.81 13.95 -3.97
N SER A 226 -15.09 13.86 -3.59
CA SER A 226 -16.18 14.31 -4.46
C SER A 226 -16.14 15.82 -4.74
N THR A 227 -15.72 16.63 -3.76
CA THR A 227 -15.59 18.08 -3.94
C THR A 227 -14.44 18.39 -4.88
N ALA A 228 -13.28 17.72 -4.74
CA ALA A 228 -12.11 17.93 -5.58
C ALA A 228 -12.45 17.74 -7.07
N ASP A 229 -13.18 16.68 -7.40
CA ASP A 229 -13.64 16.41 -8.77
C ASP A 229 -14.60 17.50 -9.27
N ARG A 230 -15.55 17.96 -8.43
CA ARG A 230 -16.59 18.92 -8.82
C ARG A 230 -16.08 20.35 -8.99
N VAL A 231 -15.02 20.72 -8.27
CA VAL A 231 -14.45 22.08 -8.33
C VAL A 231 -13.21 22.17 -9.23
N ASP A 232 -12.87 21.07 -9.92
CA ASP A 232 -11.65 20.93 -10.72
C ASP A 232 -10.39 21.28 -9.91
N ALA A 233 -10.32 20.79 -8.66
CA ALA A 233 -9.12 20.92 -7.85
C ALA A 233 -7.98 20.11 -8.48
N LYS A 234 -6.73 20.56 -8.30
CA LYS A 234 -5.55 19.86 -8.81
C LYS A 234 -4.87 18.97 -7.79
N VAL A 235 -5.12 19.24 -6.50
CA VAL A 235 -4.60 18.44 -5.39
C VAL A 235 -5.60 18.43 -4.24
N ILE A 236 -5.53 17.37 -3.42
CA ILE A 236 -6.11 17.36 -2.08
C ILE A 236 -4.97 17.53 -1.08
N LEU A 237 -5.04 18.55 -0.23
CA LEU A 237 -4.08 18.83 0.83
C LEU A 237 -4.55 18.15 2.12
N ALA A 238 -3.85 17.12 2.56
CA ALA A 238 -4.16 16.39 3.78
C ALA A 238 -3.12 16.73 4.86
N PHE A 239 -3.51 17.55 5.84
CA PHE A 239 -2.65 17.80 7.00
C PHE A 239 -2.87 16.70 8.04
N THR A 240 -1.79 16.09 8.50
CA THR A 240 -1.89 14.97 9.42
C THR A 240 -0.63 14.80 10.26
N GLU A 241 -0.84 14.32 11.48
CA GLU A 241 0.25 13.95 12.41
C GLU A 241 0.31 12.46 12.68
N SER A 242 -0.77 11.72 12.43
CA SER A 242 -0.80 10.26 12.55
C SER A 242 -0.95 9.54 11.21
N GLY A 243 -1.12 10.27 10.11
CA GLY A 243 -1.40 9.74 8.78
C GLY A 243 -2.86 9.44 8.49
N SER A 244 -3.69 9.26 9.52
CA SER A 244 -5.05 8.75 9.35
C SER A 244 -5.96 9.58 8.42
N THR A 245 -5.80 10.91 8.34
CA THR A 245 -6.54 11.75 7.38
C THR A 245 -6.19 11.36 5.94
N ALA A 246 -4.89 11.23 5.66
CA ALA A 246 -4.38 10.87 4.34
C ALA A 246 -4.85 9.47 3.92
N GLU A 247 -4.78 8.50 4.84
CA GLU A 247 -5.23 7.13 4.57
C GLU A 247 -6.71 7.05 4.19
N ARG A 248 -7.57 7.84 4.89
CA ARG A 248 -9.00 7.88 4.58
C ARG A 248 -9.26 8.48 3.22
N VAL A 249 -8.64 9.61 2.89
CA VAL A 249 -8.78 10.27 1.59
C VAL A 249 -8.27 9.34 0.48
N ALA A 250 -7.07 8.78 0.61
CA ALA A 250 -6.48 7.85 -0.34
C ALA A 250 -7.32 6.57 -0.54
N GLY A 251 -8.02 6.12 0.51
CA GLY A 251 -8.93 4.98 0.45
C GLY A 251 -10.15 5.18 -0.46
N PHE A 252 -10.51 6.43 -0.78
CA PHE A 252 -11.55 6.76 -1.76
C PHE A 252 -11.00 6.92 -3.19
N ARG A 253 -9.68 6.76 -3.40
CA ARG A 253 -8.99 6.81 -4.71
C ARG A 253 -9.31 8.09 -5.52
N PRO A 254 -8.99 9.29 -5.00
CA PRO A 254 -9.31 10.56 -5.66
C PRO A 254 -8.70 10.68 -7.06
N GLY A 255 -9.30 11.47 -7.96
CA GLY A 255 -8.73 11.70 -9.30
C GLY A 255 -7.44 12.52 -9.34
N VAL A 256 -7.02 13.07 -8.20
CA VAL A 256 -5.92 14.02 -8.04
C VAL A 256 -4.97 13.57 -6.93
N PRO A 257 -3.70 14.00 -6.93
CA PRO A 257 -2.75 13.67 -5.87
C PRO A 257 -3.25 14.11 -4.49
N VAL A 258 -3.01 13.26 -3.50
CA VAL A 258 -3.19 13.57 -2.07
C VAL A 258 -1.86 14.02 -1.51
N VAL A 259 -1.68 15.32 -1.38
CA VAL A 259 -0.47 15.92 -0.82
C VAL A 259 -0.58 15.89 0.70
N VAL A 260 0.23 15.05 1.31
CA VAL A 260 0.28 14.89 2.76
C VAL A 260 1.30 15.85 3.34
N ILE A 261 0.85 16.69 4.25
CA ILE A 261 1.68 17.68 4.94
C ILE A 261 1.77 17.27 6.41
N THR A 262 2.97 16.90 6.84
CA THR A 262 3.25 16.38 8.19
C THR A 262 4.58 16.91 8.72
N PRO A 263 4.72 17.22 10.02
CA PRO A 263 6.01 17.51 10.63
C PRO A 263 6.84 16.25 10.91
N ASP A 264 6.21 15.08 10.92
CA ASP A 264 6.84 13.81 11.26
C ASP A 264 7.20 13.03 9.98
N THR A 265 8.51 12.89 9.75
CA THR A 265 9.05 12.14 8.60
C THR A 265 8.73 10.65 8.68
N ALA A 266 8.61 10.05 9.86
CA ALA A 266 8.29 8.63 10.02
C ALA A 266 6.83 8.37 9.62
N VAL A 267 5.91 9.25 10.02
CA VAL A 267 4.51 9.22 9.55
C VAL A 267 4.46 9.38 8.04
N GLY A 268 5.28 10.28 7.49
CA GLY A 268 5.44 10.44 6.05
C GLY A 268 5.85 9.14 5.35
N ARG A 269 6.95 8.52 5.78
CA ARG A 269 7.42 7.25 5.18
C ARG A 269 6.41 6.11 5.32
N GLY A 270 5.69 6.05 6.45
CA GLY A 270 4.59 5.12 6.69
C GLY A 270 3.38 5.28 5.77
N LEU A 271 3.29 6.38 5.01
CA LEU A 271 2.25 6.63 4.00
C LEU A 271 2.75 6.46 2.57
N ALA A 272 4.04 6.23 2.35
CA ALA A 272 4.64 6.20 1.01
C ALA A 272 4.07 5.11 0.09
N LEU A 273 3.52 4.02 0.66
CA LEU A 273 2.88 2.95 -0.11
C LEU A 273 1.37 3.17 -0.33
N ARG A 274 0.79 4.26 0.17
CA ARG A 274 -0.63 4.56 0.00
C ARG A 274 -0.90 5.09 -1.40
N TRP A 275 -1.98 4.61 -2.01
CA TRP A 275 -2.40 5.05 -3.33
C TRP A 275 -2.51 6.58 -3.44
N GLY A 276 -1.92 7.17 -4.48
CA GLY A 276 -2.05 8.58 -4.83
C GLY A 276 -1.48 9.58 -3.81
N VAL A 277 -0.73 9.11 -2.80
CA VAL A 277 -0.16 9.95 -1.76
C VAL A 277 1.21 10.49 -2.19
N ILE A 278 1.39 11.80 -2.01
CA ILE A 278 2.70 12.48 -2.12
C ILE A 278 2.98 13.14 -0.79
N VAL A 279 4.09 12.78 -0.14
CA VAL A 279 4.43 13.26 1.20
C VAL A 279 5.37 14.45 1.12
N ILE A 280 5.02 15.52 1.83
CA ILE A 280 5.85 16.71 1.99
C ILE A 280 5.99 16.98 3.49
N THR A 281 7.23 16.93 3.98
CA THR A 281 7.52 17.25 5.38
C THR A 281 7.57 18.76 5.55
N ALA A 282 6.76 19.30 6.46
CA ALA A 282 6.70 20.73 6.74
C ALA A 282 6.52 21.00 8.24
N PRO A 283 7.01 22.14 8.77
CA PRO A 283 6.84 22.49 10.19
C PRO A 283 5.37 22.53 10.60
N ARG A 284 5.10 22.21 11.87
CA ARG A 284 3.74 22.27 12.44
C ARG A 284 3.23 23.73 12.40
N PRO A 285 2.07 24.00 11.80
CA PRO A 285 1.44 25.32 11.79
C PRO A 285 0.81 25.65 13.15
N ASN A 286 0.75 26.95 13.49
CA ASN A 286 0.24 27.46 14.76
C ASN A 286 -1.26 27.81 14.73
N SER A 287 -1.83 27.98 13.54
CA SER A 287 -3.24 28.28 13.33
C SER A 287 -3.78 27.59 12.08
N ILE A 288 -5.10 27.46 11.99
CA ILE A 288 -5.77 26.88 10.81
C ILE A 288 -5.46 27.69 9.54
N ASP A 289 -5.36 29.01 9.67
CA ASP A 289 -5.06 29.91 8.55
C ASP A 289 -3.61 29.75 8.06
N GLU A 290 -2.68 29.50 8.99
CA GLU A 290 -1.31 29.13 8.64
C GLU A 290 -1.29 27.77 7.91
N MET A 291 -2.14 26.81 8.28
CA MET A 291 -2.28 25.55 7.53
C MET A 291 -2.65 25.81 6.07
N PHE A 292 -3.70 26.59 5.82
CA PHE A 292 -4.15 26.85 4.45
C PHE A 292 -3.10 27.61 3.63
N SER A 293 -2.44 28.60 4.24
CA SER A 293 -1.37 29.38 3.59
C SER A 293 -0.16 28.49 3.27
N GLN A 294 0.29 27.67 4.24
CA GLN A 294 1.39 26.71 4.05
C GLN A 294 1.05 25.68 2.98
N GLY A 295 -0.16 25.11 3.02
CA GLY A 295 -0.61 24.11 2.05
C GLY A 295 -0.70 24.66 0.63
N SER A 296 -1.20 25.90 0.49
CA SER A 296 -1.19 26.62 -0.77
C SER A 296 0.23 26.80 -1.32
N GLN A 297 1.16 27.22 -0.46
CA GLN A 297 2.55 27.42 -0.87
C GLN A 297 3.21 26.11 -1.29
N VAL A 298 3.00 25.04 -0.51
CA VAL A 298 3.48 23.69 -0.81
C VAL A 298 2.96 23.18 -2.16
N ALA A 299 1.68 23.39 -2.46
CA ALA A 299 1.09 22.99 -3.74
C ALA A 299 1.75 23.69 -4.95
N LEU A 300 2.05 24.99 -4.79
CA LEU A 300 2.69 25.80 -5.82
C LEU A 300 4.18 25.46 -5.99
N ASP A 301 4.93 25.35 -4.89
CA ASP A 301 6.37 25.10 -4.90
C ASP A 301 6.73 23.70 -5.41
N SER A 302 5.88 22.71 -5.14
CA SER A 302 6.03 21.35 -5.66
C SER A 302 5.69 21.22 -7.14
N GLY A 303 5.06 22.22 -7.75
CA GLY A 303 4.58 22.18 -9.14
C GLY A 303 3.38 21.25 -9.36
N LEU A 304 2.78 20.72 -8.28
CA LEU A 304 1.59 19.86 -8.35
C LEU A 304 0.32 20.66 -8.67
N ALA A 305 0.34 21.97 -8.41
CA ALA A 305 -0.69 22.91 -8.83
C ALA A 305 -0.05 24.26 -9.24
N LYS A 306 -0.81 25.07 -9.96
CA LYS A 306 -0.40 26.37 -10.52
C LYS A 306 -1.24 27.51 -9.95
N LEU A 307 -0.77 28.72 -10.18
CA LEU A 307 -1.51 29.94 -9.84
C LEU A 307 -2.90 29.92 -10.51
N ARG A 308 -3.91 30.35 -9.74
CA ARG A 308 -5.34 30.39 -10.07
C ARG A 308 -6.02 29.04 -10.23
N GLU A 309 -5.36 27.95 -9.84
CA GLU A 309 -5.99 26.64 -9.69
C GLU A 309 -6.53 26.46 -8.26
N ARG A 310 -7.28 25.38 -8.04
CA ARG A 310 -7.90 25.09 -6.74
C ARG A 310 -7.27 23.88 -6.07
N ALA A 311 -7.32 23.87 -4.75
CA ALA A 311 -7.06 22.70 -3.92
C ALA A 311 -8.22 22.46 -2.95
N VAL A 312 -8.38 21.21 -2.52
CA VAL A 312 -9.26 20.86 -1.40
C VAL A 312 -8.39 20.52 -0.20
N ALA A 313 -8.52 21.29 0.88
CA ALA A 313 -7.84 21.02 2.14
C ALA A 313 -8.72 20.19 3.07
N VAL A 314 -8.13 19.16 3.66
CA VAL A 314 -8.76 18.28 4.65
C VAL A 314 -7.89 18.24 5.89
N ILE A 315 -8.47 18.65 7.03
CA ILE A 315 -7.74 18.76 8.30
C ILE A 315 -8.55 18.21 9.48
N GLY A 316 -7.83 17.92 10.56
CA GLY A 316 -8.39 17.63 11.88
C GLY A 316 -8.28 18.85 12.78
N VAL A 317 -9.40 19.26 13.39
CA VAL A 317 -9.41 20.30 14.41
C VAL A 317 -9.97 19.76 15.74
N PRO A 318 -9.37 20.12 16.90
CA PRO A 318 -8.24 21.05 17.09
C PRO A 318 -6.89 20.54 16.56
N ILE A 319 -6.01 21.45 16.14
CA ILE A 319 -4.65 21.13 15.67
C ILE A 319 -3.88 20.40 16.78
N GLY A 320 -3.12 19.37 16.43
CA GLY A 320 -2.35 18.57 17.40
C GLY A 320 -3.14 17.47 18.10
N VAL A 321 -4.45 17.34 17.82
CA VAL A 321 -5.27 16.24 18.34
C VAL A 321 -5.39 15.12 17.30
N HIS A 322 -4.74 13.98 17.58
CA HIS A 322 -4.77 12.82 16.70
C HIS A 322 -6.20 12.27 16.48
N GLY A 323 -6.42 11.69 15.30
CA GLY A 323 -7.63 10.91 15.01
C GLY A 323 -8.88 11.72 14.66
N SER A 324 -8.81 13.05 14.62
CA SER A 324 -9.91 13.88 14.13
C SER A 324 -9.70 14.24 12.66
N THR A 325 -10.68 13.96 11.81
CA THR A 325 -10.78 14.50 10.44
C THR A 325 -12.19 15.07 10.32
N ASN A 326 -12.33 16.39 10.33
CA ASN A 326 -13.64 17.02 10.52
C ASN A 326 -13.82 18.36 9.80
N LEU A 327 -12.79 18.85 9.10
CA LEU A 327 -12.88 20.08 8.32
C LEU A 327 -12.45 19.83 6.88
N LEU A 328 -13.28 20.32 5.96
CA LEU A 328 -13.04 20.40 4.53
C LEU A 328 -13.14 21.85 4.09
N ARG A 329 -12.20 22.31 3.27
CA ARG A 329 -12.23 23.64 2.66
C ARG A 329 -11.73 23.60 1.22
N VAL A 330 -12.40 24.33 0.32
CA VAL A 330 -11.87 24.62 -1.01
C VAL A 330 -11.04 25.91 -0.92
N ILE A 331 -9.82 25.89 -1.44
CA ILE A 331 -8.93 27.05 -1.50
C ILE A 331 -8.55 27.36 -2.96
N ASP A 332 -8.48 28.64 -3.29
CA ASP A 332 -7.85 29.11 -4.52
C ASP A 332 -6.34 29.29 -4.26
N LEU A 333 -5.51 29.02 -5.27
CA LEU A 333 -4.06 29.13 -5.16
C LEU A 333 -3.56 30.42 -5.82
N PRO A 334 -2.85 31.33 -5.14
CA PRO A 334 -2.46 31.24 -3.75
C PRO A 334 -3.64 31.54 -2.81
N GLU A 335 -3.61 30.92 -1.62
CA GLU A 335 -4.56 31.22 -0.55
C GLU A 335 -4.50 32.74 -0.24
N PRO A 336 -5.65 33.45 -0.23
CA PRO A 336 -5.65 34.89 0.00
C PRO A 336 -5.01 35.25 1.34
N ALA A 337 -4.07 36.20 1.32
CA ALA A 337 -3.58 36.80 2.55
C ALA A 337 -4.75 37.44 3.29
N GLN A 338 -4.92 37.09 4.56
CA GLN A 338 -5.95 37.71 5.38
C GLN A 338 -5.68 39.21 5.53
N ALA A 339 -6.72 40.02 5.37
CA ALA A 339 -6.67 41.42 5.78
C ALA A 339 -6.61 41.45 7.31
N ASN A 340 -5.50 41.94 7.87
CA ASN A 340 -5.38 42.26 9.30
C ASN A 340 -6.45 43.24 9.76
#